data_AF-A0A0R3UFN3-F1
#
_entry.id   AF-A0A0R3UFN3-F1
#
_cell.length_a   1.000
_cell.length_b   1.000
_cell.length_c   1.000
_cell.angle_alpha   90.00
_cell.angle_beta   90.00
_cell.angle_gamma   90.00
#
_symmetry.space_group_name_H-M   'P 1'
#
loop_
_entity.id
_entity.type
_entity.pdbx_description
1 polymer ?
#
loop_
_entity_poly.entity_id
_entity_poly.type
_entity_poly.pdbx_seq_one_letter_code
_entity_poly.pdbx_strand_id
1 'polypeptide(L)'
;MNNSEYRFEENKRRKANQREQDRRRTEALNLAFARLRASLPSVPRDTKLSKLRTLRFAIAYIQHLQAVAQTEGHQHYLYDFPSSYQNHQVD
;
A
#
# COMPACT_ATOMS: atom_id res chain seq x y z
N MET A 1 -29.17 32.32 -19.64
CA MET A 1 -28.36 31.08 -19.75
C MET A 1 -29.06 30.12 -20.67
N ASN A 2 -28.33 29.64 -21.68
CA ASN A 2 -28.89 28.91 -22.80
C ASN A 2 -28.80 27.41 -22.52
N ASN A 3 -29.63 26.59 -23.19
CA ASN A 3 -29.68 25.14 -22.93
C ASN A 3 -28.31 24.44 -23.14
N SER A 4 -27.45 24.98 -24.01
CA SER A 4 -26.06 24.52 -24.22
C SER A 4 -25.12 24.82 -23.04
N GLU A 5 -25.32 25.96 -22.38
CA GLU A 5 -24.49 26.44 -21.29
C GLU A 5 -24.75 25.65 -20.00
N TYR A 6 -26.02 25.29 -19.74
CA TYR A 6 -26.42 24.41 -18.65
C TYR A 6 -25.77 23.03 -18.74
N ARG A 7 -25.78 22.42 -19.94
CA ARG A 7 -25.18 21.10 -20.16
C ARG A 7 -23.65 21.12 -20.00
N PHE A 8 -23.01 22.24 -20.32
CA PHE A 8 -21.57 22.39 -20.13
C PHE A 8 -21.21 22.48 -18.63
N GLU A 9 -21.92 23.31 -17.86
CA GLU A 9 -21.69 23.42 -16.41
C GLU A 9 -22.08 22.14 -15.66
N GLU A 10 -23.14 21.45 -16.07
CA GLU A 10 -23.48 20.12 -15.52
C GLU A 10 -22.34 19.11 -15.76
N ASN A 11 -21.80 19.05 -16.98
CA ASN A 11 -20.67 18.17 -17.30
C ASN A 11 -19.41 18.52 -16.49
N LYS A 12 -19.13 19.81 -16.28
CA LYS A 12 -18.01 20.27 -15.45
C LYS A 12 -18.17 19.85 -14.00
N ARG A 13 -19.37 20.03 -13.43
CA ARG A 13 -19.72 19.55 -12.07
C ARG A 13 -19.57 18.03 -11.95
N ARG A 14 -20.09 17.26 -12.92
CA ARG A 14 -19.95 15.79 -12.94
C ARG A 14 -18.48 15.37 -12.97
N LYS A 15 -17.65 16.00 -13.81
CA LYS A 15 -16.21 15.74 -13.87
C LYS A 15 -15.50 16.09 -12.56
N ALA A 16 -15.86 17.20 -11.91
CA ALA A 16 -15.30 17.59 -10.61
C ALA A 16 -15.67 16.57 -9.52
N ASN A 17 -16.93 16.15 -9.47
CA ASN A 17 -17.39 15.13 -8.52
C ASN A 17 -16.68 13.79 -8.71
N GLN A 18 -16.46 13.37 -9.97
CA GLN A 18 -15.71 12.14 -10.27
C GLN A 18 -14.27 12.22 -9.76
N ARG A 19 -13.57 13.35 -10.02
CA ARG A 19 -12.20 13.56 -9.54
C ARG A 19 -12.11 13.52 -8.02
N GLU A 20 -13.05 14.15 -7.32
CA GLU A 20 -13.10 14.13 -5.87
C GLU A 20 -13.36 12.72 -5.33
N GLN A 21 -14.22 11.95 -5.98
CA GLN A 21 -14.45 10.55 -5.64
C GLN A 21 -13.18 9.69 -5.80
N ASP A 22 -12.46 9.86 -6.91
CA ASP A 22 -11.23 9.12 -7.18
C ASP A 22 -10.10 9.51 -6.22
N ARG A 23 -10.04 10.79 -5.81
CA ARG A 23 -9.14 11.26 -4.76
C ARG A 23 -9.44 10.58 -3.43
N ARG A 24 -10.70 10.57 -2.97
CA ARG A 24 -11.11 9.91 -1.72
C ARG A 24 -10.81 8.41 -1.72
N ARG A 25 -11.04 7.72 -2.84
CA ARG A 25 -10.67 6.30 -3.01
C ARG A 25 -9.16 6.10 -2.86
N THR A 26 -8.37 6.96 -3.50
CA THR A 26 -6.91 6.91 -3.41
C THR A 26 -6.42 7.17 -1.99
N GLU A 27 -7.02 8.11 -1.27
CA GLU A 27 -6.71 8.41 0.13
C GLU A 27 -7.01 7.23 1.05
N ALA A 28 -8.18 6.60 0.88
CA ALA A 28 -8.54 5.40 1.62
C ALA A 28 -7.53 4.26 1.38
N LEU A 29 -7.11 4.05 0.13
CA LEU A 29 -6.08 3.06 -0.22
C LEU A 29 -4.72 3.39 0.41
N ASN A 30 -4.30 4.66 0.38
CA ASN A 30 -3.03 5.08 0.97
C ASN A 30 -3.03 4.89 2.50
N LEU A 31 -4.17 5.17 3.16
CA LEU A 31 -4.34 4.90 4.59
C LEU A 31 -4.24 3.40 4.90
N ALA A 32 -4.88 2.54 4.11
CA ALA A 32 -4.76 1.09 4.25
C ALA A 32 -3.30 0.62 4.08
N PHE A 33 -2.57 1.16 3.10
CA PHE A 33 -1.15 0.88 2.90
C PHE A 33 -0.28 1.36 4.08
N ALA A 34 -0.59 2.51 4.69
CA ALA A 34 0.11 3.00 5.87
C ALA A 34 -0.09 2.06 7.07
N ARG A 35 -1.32 1.59 7.29
CA ARG A 35 -1.64 0.59 8.32
C ARG A 35 -0.90 -0.72 8.09
N LEU A 36 -0.86 -1.19 6.84
CA LEU A 36 -0.10 -2.39 6.49
C LEU A 36 1.39 -2.23 6.83
N ARG A 37 2.02 -1.11 6.45
CA ARG A 37 3.43 -0.83 6.81
C ARG A 37 3.66 -0.84 8.32
N ALA A 38 2.75 -0.24 9.09
CA ALA A 38 2.86 -0.18 10.54
C ALA A 38 2.75 -1.56 11.22
N SER A 39 2.18 -2.56 10.55
CA SER A 39 2.10 -3.94 11.04
C SER A 39 3.30 -4.82 10.68
N LEU A 40 4.21 -4.35 9.81
CA LEU A 40 5.38 -5.12 9.41
C LEU A 40 6.52 -4.99 10.43
N PRO A 41 7.23 -6.08 10.74
CA PRO A 41 8.35 -6.06 11.67
C PRO A 41 9.53 -5.27 11.10
N SER A 42 10.29 -4.60 11.97
CA SER A 42 11.57 -3.95 11.64
C SER A 42 11.52 -2.89 10.52
N VAL A 43 10.33 -2.35 10.23
CA VAL A 43 10.17 -1.17 9.37
C VAL A 43 10.02 0.05 10.27
N PRO A 44 11.03 0.93 10.39
CA PRO A 44 10.86 2.22 11.03
C PRO A 44 9.66 2.96 10.41
N ARG A 45 8.88 3.66 11.23
CA ARG A 45 7.66 4.36 10.77
C ARG A 45 7.95 5.36 9.63
N ASP A 46 9.19 5.84 9.54
CA ASP A 46 9.66 6.82 8.56
C ASP A 46 10.34 6.21 7.33
N THR A 47 10.47 4.87 7.24
CA THR A 47 11.05 4.22 6.06
C THR A 47 10.05 4.21 4.91
N LYS A 48 10.44 4.84 3.78
CA LYS A 48 9.67 4.87 2.55
C LYS A 48 9.70 3.51 1.83
N LEU A 49 8.96 2.52 2.33
CA LEU A 49 8.71 1.29 1.57
C LEU A 49 7.77 1.57 0.39
N SER A 50 8.19 1.23 -0.83
CA SER A 50 7.31 1.28 -1.99
C SER A 50 6.11 0.34 -1.82
N LYS A 51 5.00 0.59 -2.56
CA LYS A 51 3.79 -0.25 -2.49
C LYS A 51 4.11 -1.72 -2.78
N LEU A 52 4.91 -1.99 -3.81
CA LEU A 52 5.35 -3.34 -4.18
C LEU A 52 6.17 -4.00 -3.06
N ARG A 53 7.13 -3.25 -2.48
CA ARG A 53 7.98 -3.74 -1.39
C ARG A 53 7.14 -4.07 -0.16
N THR A 54 6.18 -3.22 0.19
CA THR A 54 5.23 -3.41 1.29
C THR A 54 4.42 -4.70 1.11
N LEU A 55 3.85 -4.92 -0.09
CA LEU A 55 3.05 -6.12 -0.37
C LEU A 55 3.89 -7.40 -0.29
N ARG A 56 5.10 -7.39 -0.86
CA ARG A 56 6.01 -8.55 -0.81
C ARG A 56 6.42 -8.86 0.63
N PHE A 57 6.72 -7.85 1.43
CA PHE A 57 7.08 -8.05 2.84
C PHE A 57 5.90 -8.54 3.67
N ALA A 58 4.68 -8.05 3.43
CA ALA A 58 3.48 -8.56 4.10
C ALA A 58 3.23 -10.04 3.82
N ILE A 59 3.37 -10.48 2.56
CA ILE A 59 3.22 -11.90 2.19
C ILE A 59 4.26 -12.75 2.93
N ALA A 60 5.53 -12.34 2.89
CA ALA A 60 6.61 -13.05 3.57
C ALA A 60 6.39 -13.12 5.09
N TYR A 61 5.90 -12.04 5.70
CA TYR A 61 5.64 -11.99 7.13
C TYR A 61 4.49 -12.92 7.55
N ILE A 62 3.41 -12.98 6.77
CA ILE A 62 2.32 -13.95 7.01
C ILE A 62 2.86 -15.38 6.96
N GLN A 63 3.66 -15.72 5.95
CA GLN A 63 4.25 -17.06 5.81
C GLN A 63 5.18 -17.39 6.98
N HIS A 64 5.99 -16.43 7.42
CA HIS A 64 6.84 -16.59 8.59
C HIS A 64 6.01 -16.89 9.85
N LEU A 65 4.96 -16.10 10.11
CA LEU A 65 4.07 -16.33 11.25
C LEU A 65 3.38 -17.70 11.19
N GLN A 66 2.98 -18.15 10.01
CA GLN A 66 2.39 -19.48 9.82
C GLN A 66 3.39 -20.60 10.12
N ALA A 67 4.64 -20.47 9.68
CA ALA A 67 5.70 -21.45 9.97
C ALA A 67 6.01 -21.51 11.48
N VAL A 68 6.12 -20.35 12.14
CA VAL A 68 6.32 -20.26 13.60
C VAL A 68 5.16 -20.88 14.37
N ALA A 69 3.92 -20.67 13.92
CA ALA A 69 2.75 -21.25 14.57
C ALA A 69 2.63 -22.77 14.38
N GLN A 70 3.17 -23.32 13.29
CA GLN A 70 3.10 -24.76 12.96
C GLN A 70 4.30 -25.56 13.46
N THR A 71 5.41 -24.90 13.80
CA THR A 71 6.62 -25.56 14.29
C THR A 71 7.18 -24.80 15.50
N GLU A 72 7.32 -25.47 16.65
CA GLU A 72 8.05 -24.93 17.81
C GLU A 72 9.57 -24.80 17.57
N GLY A 73 10.05 -24.55 16.35
CA GLY A 73 11.47 -24.21 16.13
C GLY A 73 12.15 -24.76 14.89
N HIS A 74 11.54 -24.71 13.70
CA HIS A 74 12.31 -24.94 12.47
C HIS A 74 12.61 -23.63 11.76
N GLN A 75 13.72 -23.04 12.18
CA GLN A 75 14.39 -21.96 11.47
C GLN A 75 14.75 -22.41 10.05
N HIS A 76 14.43 -21.52 9.10
CA HIS A 76 15.02 -21.38 7.78
C HIS A 76 14.48 -22.27 6.64
N TYR A 77 13.43 -21.82 5.92
CA TYR A 77 13.25 -22.16 4.50
C TYR A 77 12.61 -21.04 3.66
N LEU A 78 13.41 -20.51 2.74
CA LEU A 78 13.07 -20.17 1.35
C LEU A 78 11.87 -19.25 1.08
N TYR A 79 12.13 -17.94 1.11
CA TYR A 79 11.95 -17.16 -0.11
C TYR A 79 13.18 -16.30 -0.24
N ASP A 80 13.90 -16.45 -1.35
CA ASP A 80 15.06 -15.64 -1.69
C ASP A 80 14.65 -14.16 -1.60
N PHE A 81 15.04 -13.52 -0.50
CA PHE A 81 14.85 -12.10 -0.28
C PHE A 81 16.14 -11.48 -0.80
N PRO A 82 16.15 -10.88 -2.00
CA PRO A 82 17.36 -10.25 -2.48
C PRO A 82 17.80 -9.25 -1.42
N SER A 83 19.08 -9.27 -1.02
CA SER A 83 19.63 -8.37 0.01
C SER A 83 19.20 -6.90 -0.21
N SER A 84 18.89 -6.50 -1.45
CA SER A 84 18.26 -5.22 -1.81
C SER A 84 16.95 -4.86 -1.09
N TYR A 85 16.28 -5.80 -0.42
CA TYR A 85 15.07 -5.54 0.38
C TYR A 85 15.41 -5.41 1.89
N GLN A 86 16.63 -5.79 2.29
CA GLN A 86 17.15 -5.82 3.66
C GLN A 86 18.18 -4.70 3.80
N ASN A 87 17.68 -3.49 4.10
CA ASN A 87 18.45 -2.28 4.39
C ASN A 87 19.33 -1.75 3.25
N HIS A 88 18.91 -0.64 2.64
CA HIS A 88 19.81 0.48 2.33
C HIS A 88 19.00 1.77 2.53
N GLN A 89 19.48 2.61 3.46
CA GLN A 89 19.25 4.04 3.41
C GLN A 89 19.76 4.50 2.04
N VAL A 90 18.93 5.22 1.29
CA VAL A 90 19.39 6.02 0.15
C VAL A 90 18.73 7.37 0.38
N ASP A 91 19.59 8.39 0.38
CA ASP A 91 19.41 9.77 0.85
C ASP A 91 18.03 10.42 0.60
#